data_AF-A0A958Y1S1-F1
#
_entry.id   AF-A0A958Y1S1-F1
#
_cell.length_a   1.000
_cell.length_b   1.000
_cell.length_c   1.000
_cell.angle_alpha   90.00
_cell.angle_beta   90.00
_cell.angle_gamma   90.00
#
_symmetry.space_group_name_H-M   'P 1'
#
loop_
_entity.id
_entity.type
_entity.pdbx_description
1 polymer ?
#
loop_
_entity_poly.entity_id
_entity_poly.type
_entity_poly.pdbx_seq_one_letter_code
_entity_poly.pdbx_strand_id
1 'polypeptide(L)'
;MKFLSRVVCITILASLFTGCDTNEARKAMVHFDRAFVPLMIYTFEGDIHQAKRSVFYVEFQWQKLKKQYQGYLPEEAESLARINSWLGDAYYAIDANNLLLAANQLEHVKYEFMELRQQYAIEYYLDGLFEFQDAIGLLTEAAEDEMLCLMEWEEYEHLLYKTIAEWQALRKEPLDTELYEFDEARARQLVSKQEAMEAVLYQFAETFSNANRRQLAIASQSLQPAFFEVLRLFGNFEASQTYFAQIY
;
A
#
# COMPACT_ATOMS: atom_id res chain seq x y z
N MET A 1 -6.16 -56.51 -12.77
CA MET A 1 -5.40 -55.24 -12.69
C MET A 1 -5.96 -54.15 -13.63
N LYS A 2 -7.26 -53.79 -13.53
CA LYS A 2 -7.87 -52.74 -14.39
C LYS A 2 -8.61 -51.65 -13.60
N PHE A 3 -8.52 -51.67 -12.27
CA PHE A 3 -9.29 -50.76 -11.40
C PHE A 3 -8.45 -49.68 -10.71
N LEU A 4 -7.11 -49.78 -10.77
CA LEU A 4 -6.21 -48.84 -10.10
C LEU A 4 -5.73 -47.67 -10.99
N SER A 5 -5.98 -47.69 -12.30
CA SER A 5 -5.52 -46.60 -13.19
C SER A 5 -6.57 -45.50 -13.45
N ARG A 6 -7.81 -45.66 -12.99
CA ARG A 6 -8.89 -44.66 -13.20
C ARG A 6 -9.05 -43.66 -12.06
N VAL A 7 -8.54 -43.95 -10.87
CA VAL A 7 -8.68 -43.07 -9.70
C VAL A 7 -7.59 -41.99 -9.65
N VAL A 8 -6.42 -42.23 -10.26
CA VAL A 8 -5.29 -41.29 -10.25
C VAL A 8 -5.45 -40.12 -11.23
N CYS A 9 -6.32 -40.23 -12.25
CA CYS A 9 -6.54 -39.13 -13.20
C CYS A 9 -7.57 -38.08 -12.73
N ILE A 10 -8.32 -38.32 -11.66
CA ILE A 10 -9.37 -37.39 -11.20
C ILE A 10 -8.83 -36.39 -10.16
N THR A 11 -7.74 -36.72 -9.45
CA THR A 11 -7.12 -35.81 -8.48
C THR A 11 -6.16 -34.78 -9.10
N ILE A 12 -5.73 -34.95 -10.35
CA ILE A 12 -4.84 -33.98 -11.04
C ILE A 12 -5.65 -32.91 -11.81
N LEU A 13 -6.93 -33.14 -12.10
CA LEU A 13 -7.75 -32.16 -12.81
C LEU A 13 -8.42 -31.11 -11.90
N ALA A 14 -8.50 -31.37 -10.59
CA ALA A 14 -9.09 -30.43 -9.63
C ALA A 14 -8.13 -29.31 -9.18
N SER A 15 -6.82 -29.45 -9.42
CA SER A 15 -5.80 -28.46 -9.08
C SER A 15 -5.49 -27.46 -10.20
N LEU A 16 -6.12 -27.59 -11.37
CA LEU A 16 -5.87 -26.71 -12.52
C LEU A 16 -6.90 -25.57 -12.67
N PHE A 17 -7.99 -25.58 -11.90
CA PHE A 17 -9.05 -24.58 -11.99
C PHE A 17 -8.97 -23.46 -10.95
N THR A 18 -8.13 -23.59 -9.91
CA THR A 18 -7.99 -22.54 -8.88
C THR A 18 -6.97 -21.46 -9.26
N GLY A 19 -5.96 -21.78 -10.09
CA GLY A 19 -4.86 -20.85 -10.38
C GLY A 19 -5.16 -19.76 -11.42
N CYS A 20 -6.17 -19.93 -12.28
CA CYS A 20 -6.52 -18.92 -13.30
C CYS A 20 -7.36 -17.77 -12.73
N ASP A 21 -8.14 -18.06 -11.68
CA ASP A 21 -9.05 -17.08 -11.06
C ASP A 21 -8.29 -16.12 -10.14
N THR A 22 -7.31 -16.65 -9.39
CA THR A 22 -6.46 -15.87 -8.49
C THR A 22 -5.59 -14.84 -9.22
N ASN A 23 -5.15 -15.13 -10.45
CA ASN A 23 -4.30 -14.20 -11.20
C ASN A 23 -5.10 -12.99 -11.74
N GLU A 24 -6.32 -13.21 -12.21
CA GLU A 24 -7.19 -12.12 -12.66
C GLU A 24 -7.69 -11.27 -11.49
N ALA A 25 -7.95 -11.88 -10.34
CA ALA A 25 -8.17 -11.20 -9.06
C ALA A 25 -6.98 -10.30 -8.67
N ARG A 26 -5.75 -10.83 -8.70
CA ARG A 26 -4.51 -10.07 -8.42
C ARG A 26 -4.36 -8.86 -9.34
N LYS A 27 -4.57 -9.02 -10.64
CA LYS A 27 -4.50 -7.91 -11.61
C LYS A 27 -5.56 -6.84 -11.34
N ALA A 28 -6.79 -7.25 -11.01
CA ALA A 28 -7.85 -6.32 -10.66
C ALA A 28 -7.51 -5.51 -9.41
N MET A 29 -6.92 -6.15 -8.39
CA MET A 29 -6.38 -5.46 -7.21
C MET A 29 -5.29 -4.46 -7.60
N VAL A 30 -4.35 -4.82 -8.48
CA VAL A 30 -3.31 -3.88 -8.97
C VAL A 30 -3.93 -2.66 -9.63
N HIS A 31 -4.96 -2.85 -10.45
CA HIS A 31 -5.64 -1.73 -11.11
C HIS A 31 -6.36 -0.81 -10.12
N PHE A 32 -6.92 -1.36 -9.05
CA PHE A 32 -7.46 -0.56 -7.95
C PHE A 32 -6.33 0.19 -7.23
N ASP A 33 -5.25 -0.48 -6.83
CA ASP A 33 -4.11 0.14 -6.15
C ASP A 33 -3.49 1.26 -6.96
N ARG A 34 -3.38 1.09 -8.29
CA ARG A 34 -2.93 2.15 -9.20
C ARG A 34 -3.80 3.39 -9.17
N ALA A 35 -5.09 3.27 -8.88
CA ALA A 35 -5.96 4.43 -8.67
C ALA A 35 -5.90 4.94 -7.22
N PHE A 36 -5.84 4.03 -6.26
CA PHE A 36 -5.88 4.31 -4.82
C PHE A 36 -4.62 5.04 -4.32
N VAL A 37 -3.43 4.61 -4.75
CA VAL A 37 -2.14 5.19 -4.32
C VAL A 37 -2.07 6.71 -4.57
N PRO A 38 -2.43 7.25 -5.75
CA PRO A 38 -2.51 8.70 -5.94
C PRO A 38 -3.45 9.41 -4.96
N LEU A 39 -4.67 8.90 -4.77
CA LEU A 39 -5.64 9.49 -3.83
C LEU A 39 -5.06 9.54 -2.41
N MET A 40 -4.46 8.44 -1.97
CA MET A 40 -3.82 8.33 -0.66
C MET A 40 -2.69 9.36 -0.52
N ILE A 41 -1.73 9.37 -1.45
CA ILE A 41 -0.57 10.28 -1.40
C ILE A 41 -1.01 11.75 -1.42
N TYR A 42 -1.91 12.16 -2.31
CA TYR A 42 -2.40 13.54 -2.33
C TYR A 42 -3.11 13.93 -1.03
N THR A 43 -3.81 12.98 -0.40
CA THR A 43 -4.47 13.20 0.89
C THR A 43 -3.44 13.42 2.01
N PHE A 44 -2.40 12.58 2.08
CA PHE A 44 -1.32 12.72 3.06
C PHE A 44 -0.45 13.96 2.86
N GLU A 45 -0.21 14.38 1.61
CA GLU A 45 0.54 15.59 1.28
C GLU A 45 -0.30 16.87 1.44
N GLY A 46 -1.60 16.73 1.69
CA GLY A 46 -2.54 17.84 1.81
C GLY A 46 -2.90 18.53 0.49
N ASP A 47 -2.63 17.91 -0.66
CA ASP A 47 -3.08 18.37 -1.97
C ASP A 47 -4.56 18.03 -2.17
N ILE A 48 -5.42 18.82 -1.53
CA ILE A 48 -6.87 18.64 -1.56
C ILE A 48 -7.45 18.69 -2.97
N HIS A 49 -6.85 19.49 -3.86
CA HIS A 49 -7.34 19.65 -5.22
C HIS A 49 -7.12 18.37 -6.03
N GLN A 50 -5.92 17.78 -5.95
CA GLN A 50 -5.65 16.52 -6.63
C GLN A 50 -6.32 15.33 -5.94
N ALA A 51 -6.48 15.36 -4.62
CA ALA A 51 -7.27 14.35 -3.89
C ALA A 51 -8.71 14.31 -4.42
N LYS A 52 -9.39 15.46 -4.53
CA LYS A 52 -10.76 15.56 -5.09
C LYS A 52 -10.87 15.00 -6.51
N ARG A 53 -9.89 15.26 -7.36
CA ARG A 53 -9.87 14.73 -8.74
C ARG A 53 -9.69 13.21 -8.77
N SER A 54 -8.89 12.69 -7.85
CA SER A 54 -8.56 11.27 -7.78
C SER A 54 -9.74 10.41 -7.33
N VAL A 55 -10.67 10.96 -6.53
CA VAL A 55 -11.87 10.25 -6.02
C VAL A 55 -12.64 9.54 -7.13
N PHE A 56 -12.93 10.22 -8.25
CA PHE A 56 -13.71 9.62 -9.34
C PHE A 56 -13.00 8.44 -10.00
N TYR A 57 -11.68 8.51 -10.14
CA TYR A 57 -10.90 7.43 -10.73
C TYR A 57 -10.82 6.22 -9.79
N VAL A 58 -10.62 6.45 -8.49
CA VAL A 58 -10.66 5.39 -7.47
C VAL A 58 -12.03 4.73 -7.45
N GLU A 59 -13.10 5.51 -7.40
CA GLU A 59 -14.46 4.98 -7.37
C GLU A 59 -14.77 4.13 -8.61
N PHE A 60 -14.35 4.59 -9.79
CA PHE A 60 -14.50 3.82 -11.02
C PHE A 60 -13.77 2.47 -10.97
N GLN A 61 -12.53 2.42 -10.48
CA GLN A 61 -11.80 1.15 -10.35
C GLN A 61 -12.35 0.28 -9.22
N TRP A 62 -12.82 0.88 -8.13
CA TRP A 62 -13.48 0.18 -7.04
C TRP A 62 -14.73 -0.55 -7.51
N GLN A 63 -15.61 0.12 -8.26
CA GLN A 63 -16.83 -0.52 -8.78
C GLN A 63 -16.50 -1.65 -9.76
N LYS A 64 -15.44 -1.53 -10.56
CA LYS A 64 -14.96 -2.63 -11.43
C LYS A 64 -14.50 -3.83 -10.63
N LEU A 65 -13.62 -3.60 -9.64
CA LEU A 65 -13.10 -4.63 -8.77
C LEU A 65 -14.23 -5.33 -8.01
N LYS A 66 -15.09 -4.56 -7.34
CA LYS A 66 -16.24 -5.08 -6.60
C LYS A 66 -17.15 -5.94 -7.48
N LYS A 67 -17.42 -5.53 -8.71
CA LYS A 67 -18.22 -6.33 -9.66
C LYS A 67 -17.52 -7.64 -10.04
N GLN A 68 -16.21 -7.62 -10.18
CA GLN A 68 -15.43 -8.82 -10.46
C GLN A 68 -15.44 -9.80 -9.28
N TYR A 69 -15.53 -9.32 -8.05
CA TYR A 69 -15.63 -10.17 -6.86
C TYR A 69 -17.07 -10.56 -6.48
N GLN A 70 -18.07 -9.81 -6.95
CA GLN A 70 -19.50 -10.10 -6.72
C GLN A 70 -19.88 -11.48 -7.27
N GLY A 71 -20.00 -12.46 -6.37
CA GLY A 71 -20.45 -13.81 -6.67
C GLY A 71 -19.36 -14.88 -6.67
N TYR A 72 -18.09 -14.51 -6.44
CA TYR A 72 -16.99 -15.48 -6.35
C TYR A 72 -16.93 -16.11 -4.96
N LEU A 73 -16.99 -15.33 -3.89
CA LEU A 73 -16.91 -15.85 -2.53
C LEU A 73 -17.84 -15.06 -1.58
N PRO A 74 -18.90 -15.70 -1.01
CA PRO A 74 -19.80 -15.05 -0.05
C PRO A 74 -19.10 -14.51 1.19
N GLU A 75 -17.94 -15.09 1.52
CA GLU A 75 -17.11 -14.75 2.68
C GLU A 75 -16.48 -13.34 2.57
N GLU A 76 -16.31 -12.82 1.35
CA GLU A 76 -15.68 -11.51 1.11
C GLU A 76 -16.68 -10.35 1.18
N ALA A 77 -17.99 -10.64 1.20
CA ALA A 77 -19.03 -9.63 1.13
C ALA A 77 -18.93 -8.61 2.25
N GLU A 78 -18.47 -9.03 3.43
CA GLU A 78 -18.27 -8.14 4.58
C GLU A 78 -17.08 -7.20 4.37
N SER A 79 -15.91 -7.72 3.98
CA SER A 79 -14.72 -6.91 3.65
C SER A 79 -15.01 -5.91 2.54
N LEU A 80 -15.67 -6.33 1.47
CA LEU A 80 -16.06 -5.44 0.37
C LEU A 80 -17.07 -4.39 0.83
N ALA A 81 -17.96 -4.70 1.78
CA ALA A 81 -18.89 -3.72 2.34
C ALA A 81 -18.16 -2.70 3.23
N ARG A 82 -17.19 -3.13 4.03
CA ARG A 82 -16.35 -2.25 4.87
C ARG A 82 -15.51 -1.30 4.01
N ILE A 83 -14.80 -1.82 3.00
CA ILE A 83 -14.06 -1.01 2.02
C ILE A 83 -14.97 0.03 1.37
N ASN A 84 -16.17 -0.38 0.95
CA ASN A 84 -17.13 0.54 0.34
C ASN A 84 -17.56 1.65 1.30
N SER A 85 -17.74 1.34 2.58
CA SER A 85 -18.08 2.33 3.61
C SER A 85 -16.95 3.32 3.80
N TRP A 86 -15.73 2.83 4.05
CA TRP A 86 -14.57 3.68 4.30
C TRP A 86 -14.16 4.53 3.10
N LEU A 87 -14.27 4.00 1.87
CA LEU A 87 -14.11 4.82 0.66
C LEU A 87 -15.17 5.93 0.61
N GLY A 88 -16.43 5.63 0.89
CA GLY A 88 -17.50 6.63 0.94
C GLY A 88 -17.23 7.73 1.98
N ASP A 89 -16.80 7.34 3.18
CA ASP A 89 -16.44 8.27 4.26
C ASP A 89 -15.20 9.09 3.93
N ALA A 90 -14.19 8.48 3.29
CA ALA A 90 -13.01 9.18 2.79
C ALA A 90 -13.38 10.23 1.75
N TYR A 91 -14.25 9.89 0.78
CA TYR A 91 -14.68 10.84 -0.24
C TYR A 91 -15.46 12.00 0.34
N TYR A 92 -16.35 11.74 1.30
CA TYR A 92 -17.08 12.78 2.01
C TYR A 92 -16.13 13.70 2.79
N ALA A 93 -15.14 13.13 3.48
CA ALA A 93 -14.13 13.88 4.20
C ALA A 93 -13.26 14.75 3.27
N ILE A 94 -12.87 14.22 2.10
CA ILE A 94 -12.16 14.96 1.06
C ILE A 94 -13.02 16.11 0.54
N ASP A 95 -14.30 15.89 0.26
CA ASP A 95 -15.17 16.98 -0.20
C ASP A 95 -15.28 18.10 0.85
N ALA A 96 -15.39 17.72 2.13
CA ALA A 96 -15.41 18.62 3.28
C ALA A 96 -14.05 19.24 3.64
N ASN A 97 -12.98 18.97 2.88
CA ASN A 97 -11.60 19.40 3.16
C ASN A 97 -11.05 18.92 4.52
N ASN A 98 -11.58 17.83 5.08
CA ASN A 98 -11.10 17.20 6.29
C ASN A 98 -10.08 16.09 5.96
N LEU A 99 -8.86 16.50 5.62
CA LEU A 99 -7.79 15.61 5.17
C LEU A 99 -7.35 14.59 6.22
N LEU A 100 -7.39 14.95 7.51
CA LEU A 100 -7.05 14.03 8.59
C LEU A 100 -8.03 12.86 8.67
N LEU A 101 -9.33 13.16 8.64
CA LEU A 101 -10.34 12.10 8.59
C LEU A 101 -10.23 11.28 7.30
N ALA A 102 -10.03 11.95 6.17
CA ALA A 102 -9.85 11.25 4.90
C ALA A 102 -8.66 10.27 4.93
N ALA A 103 -7.50 10.71 5.41
CA ALA A 103 -6.31 9.87 5.53
C ALA A 103 -6.59 8.63 6.41
N ASN A 104 -7.23 8.83 7.56
CA ASN A 104 -7.61 7.74 8.46
C ASN A 104 -8.57 6.72 7.79
N GLN A 105 -9.56 7.19 7.02
CA GLN A 105 -10.45 6.29 6.30
C GLN A 105 -9.75 5.54 5.15
N LEU A 106 -8.82 6.19 4.45
CA LEU A 106 -8.01 5.53 3.41
C LEU A 106 -7.06 4.49 4.02
N GLU A 107 -6.50 4.73 5.19
CA GLU A 107 -5.74 3.75 5.96
C GLU A 107 -6.58 2.50 6.29
N HIS A 108 -7.83 2.67 6.71
CA HIS A 108 -8.73 1.51 6.92
C HIS A 108 -8.96 0.70 5.64
N VAL A 109 -9.10 1.35 4.48
CA VAL A 109 -9.21 0.67 3.18
C VAL A 109 -7.93 -0.13 2.90
N LYS A 110 -6.76 0.48 3.10
CA LYS A 110 -5.44 -0.14 2.90
C LYS A 110 -5.32 -1.46 3.69
N TYR A 111 -5.58 -1.42 4.99
CA TYR A 111 -5.47 -2.60 5.86
C TYR A 111 -6.47 -3.70 5.52
N GLU A 112 -7.72 -3.34 5.24
CA GLU A 112 -8.71 -4.36 4.87
C GLU A 112 -8.35 -5.08 3.58
N PHE A 113 -7.72 -4.38 2.63
CA PHE A 113 -7.18 -5.02 1.43
C PHE A 113 -6.01 -5.94 1.73
N MET A 114 -5.12 -5.58 2.66
CA MET A 114 -4.01 -6.43 3.11
C MET A 114 -4.55 -7.69 3.80
N GLU A 115 -5.52 -7.55 4.71
CA GLU A 115 -6.18 -8.69 5.38
C GLU A 115 -6.87 -9.61 4.38
N LEU A 116 -7.61 -9.05 3.42
CA LEU A 116 -8.27 -9.81 2.36
C LEU A 116 -7.24 -10.63 1.55
N ARG A 117 -6.13 -10.01 1.15
CA ARG A 117 -5.07 -10.71 0.40
C ARG A 117 -4.40 -11.80 1.25
N GLN A 118 -4.18 -11.54 2.54
CA GLN A 118 -3.62 -12.51 3.47
C GLN A 118 -4.53 -13.73 3.64
N GLN A 119 -5.85 -13.54 3.77
CA GLN A 119 -6.82 -14.62 3.90
C GLN A 119 -6.76 -15.61 2.73
N TYR A 120 -6.45 -15.12 1.53
CA TYR A 120 -6.32 -15.93 0.32
C TYR A 120 -4.88 -16.29 -0.05
N ALA A 121 -3.91 -16.04 0.84
CA ALA A 121 -2.49 -16.27 0.61
C ALA A 121 -1.98 -15.63 -0.70
N ILE A 122 -2.49 -14.44 -1.02
CA ILE A 122 -2.07 -13.66 -2.17
C ILE A 122 -0.78 -12.92 -1.81
N GLU A 123 0.35 -13.41 -2.31
CA GLU A 123 1.62 -12.69 -2.19
C GLU A 123 1.59 -11.40 -3.01
N TYR A 124 1.86 -10.28 -2.34
CA TYR A 124 1.65 -8.95 -2.89
C TYR A 124 2.69 -7.93 -2.40
N TYR A 125 3.62 -7.57 -3.29
CA TYR A 125 4.73 -6.66 -2.97
C TYR A 125 4.32 -5.33 -2.31
N LEU A 126 3.18 -4.74 -2.73
CA LEU A 126 2.69 -3.48 -2.18
C LEU A 126 2.35 -3.57 -0.67
N ASP A 127 2.06 -4.76 -0.16
CA ASP A 127 1.73 -4.95 1.27
C ASP A 127 2.95 -4.75 2.15
N GLY A 128 4.11 -5.25 1.72
CA GLY A 128 5.37 -4.96 2.40
C GLY A 128 5.73 -3.48 2.38
N LEU A 129 5.37 -2.74 1.31
CA LEU A 129 5.52 -1.28 1.30
C LEU A 129 4.56 -0.60 2.30
N PHE A 130 3.32 -1.06 2.39
CA PHE A 130 2.35 -0.50 3.34
C PHE A 130 2.70 -0.80 4.80
N GLU A 131 3.16 -2.01 5.12
CA GLU A 131 3.69 -2.32 6.45
C GLU A 131 4.90 -1.44 6.80
N PHE A 132 5.79 -1.23 5.83
CA PHE A 132 6.94 -0.36 6.02
C PHE A 132 6.55 1.13 6.23
N GLN A 133 5.48 1.60 5.56
CA GLN A 133 4.93 2.93 5.81
C GLN A 133 4.53 3.10 7.28
N ASP A 134 3.90 2.09 7.87
CA ASP A 134 3.45 2.14 9.26
C ASP A 134 4.64 2.18 10.22
N ALA A 135 5.68 1.40 9.92
CA ALA A 135 6.93 1.41 10.68
C ALA A 135 7.59 2.81 10.65
N ILE A 136 7.61 3.48 9.49
CA ILE A 136 8.05 4.88 9.38
C ILE A 136 7.15 5.83 10.17
N GLY A 137 5.83 5.62 10.13
CA GLY A 137 4.86 6.40 10.89
C GLY A 137 5.17 6.36 12.38
N LEU A 138 5.35 5.16 12.94
CA LEU A 138 5.73 4.96 14.34
C LEU A 138 7.07 5.60 14.68
N LEU A 139 8.07 5.49 13.80
CA LEU A 139 9.37 6.17 14.01
C LEU A 139 9.22 7.70 14.06
N THR A 140 8.33 8.24 13.24
CA THR A 140 8.08 9.68 13.14
C THR A 140 7.32 10.17 14.36
N GLU A 141 6.26 9.47 14.78
CA GLU A 141 5.51 9.77 16.00
C GLU A 141 6.42 9.74 17.24
N ALA A 142 7.26 8.73 17.37
CA ALA A 142 8.23 8.63 18.46
C ALA A 142 9.31 9.74 18.41
N ALA A 143 9.69 10.21 17.22
CA ALA A 143 10.65 11.31 17.06
C ALA A 143 10.06 12.66 17.52
N GLU A 144 8.77 12.85 17.27
CA GLU A 144 8.03 14.09 17.52
C GLU A 144 7.45 14.18 18.94
N ASP A 145 7.41 13.07 19.68
CA ASP A 145 7.03 13.05 21.10
C ASP A 145 8.13 13.67 21.99
N GLU A 146 8.06 14.99 22.17
CA GLU A 146 8.98 15.76 23.01
C GLU A 146 9.06 15.24 24.45
N MET A 147 7.99 14.62 24.96
CA MET A 147 7.84 14.24 26.36
C MET A 147 8.21 12.78 26.64
N LEU A 148 8.54 11.96 25.62
CA LEU A 148 8.67 10.49 25.73
C LEU A 148 7.50 9.85 26.50
N CYS A 149 6.29 10.37 26.32
CA CYS A 149 5.13 9.75 26.94
C CYS A 149 4.76 8.43 26.28
N LEU A 150 5.27 8.18 25.06
CA LEU A 150 4.84 7.06 24.22
C LEU A 150 5.80 5.86 24.23
N MET A 151 7.12 6.07 24.37
CA MET A 151 8.10 4.99 24.15
C MET A 151 9.43 5.21 24.88
N GLU A 152 10.00 4.16 25.48
CA GLU A 152 11.34 4.21 26.06
C GLU A 152 12.43 4.21 24.97
N TRP A 153 13.62 4.75 25.27
CA TRP A 153 14.69 4.88 24.26
C TRP A 153 15.14 3.54 23.66
N GLU A 154 15.23 2.49 24.49
CA GLU A 154 15.59 1.14 24.04
C GLU A 154 14.53 0.54 23.09
N GLU A 155 13.25 0.78 23.39
CA GLU A 155 12.14 0.36 22.52
C GLU A 155 12.20 1.10 21.17
N TYR A 156 12.54 2.39 21.19
CA TYR A 156 12.68 3.19 19.98
C TYR A 156 13.90 2.77 19.14
N GLU A 157 15.01 2.44 19.80
CA GLU A 157 16.19 1.87 19.15
C GLU A 157 15.87 0.52 18.47
N HIS A 158 15.14 -0.36 19.16
CA HIS A 158 14.67 -1.61 18.58
C HIS A 158 13.77 -1.34 17.36
N LEU A 159 12.79 -0.44 17.48
CA LEU A 159 11.91 -0.07 16.37
C LEU A 159 12.74 0.37 15.15
N LEU A 160 13.72 1.25 15.33
CA LEU A 160 14.60 1.70 14.24
C LEU A 160 15.33 0.53 13.55
N TYR A 161 15.97 -0.34 14.31
CA TYR A 161 16.71 -1.46 13.72
C TYR A 161 15.79 -2.48 13.05
N LYS A 162 14.59 -2.69 13.59
CA LYS A 162 13.55 -3.52 12.97
C LYS A 162 13.12 -2.90 11.63
N THR A 163 12.81 -1.61 11.58
CA THR A 163 12.42 -0.90 10.35
C THR A 163 13.51 -0.95 9.28
N ILE A 164 14.79 -0.83 9.67
CA ILE A 164 15.92 -1.00 8.74
C ILE A 164 15.96 -2.43 8.18
N ALA A 165 15.76 -3.44 9.03
CA ALA A 165 15.76 -4.84 8.60
C ALA A 165 14.59 -5.16 7.66
N GLU A 166 13.40 -4.63 7.96
CA GLU A 166 12.19 -4.74 7.10
C GLU A 166 12.46 -4.12 5.73
N TRP A 167 13.03 -2.92 5.67
CA TRP A 167 13.40 -2.28 4.41
C TRP A 167 14.39 -3.12 3.59
N GLN A 168 15.42 -3.64 4.25
CA GLN A 168 16.41 -4.50 3.59
C GLN A 168 15.82 -5.82 3.08
N ALA A 169 14.83 -6.38 3.79
CA ALA A 169 14.11 -7.57 3.35
C ALA A 169 13.25 -7.27 2.12
N LEU A 170 12.44 -6.22 2.19
CA LEU A 170 11.55 -5.77 1.11
C LEU A 170 12.30 -5.46 -0.20
N ARG A 171 13.52 -4.91 -0.11
CA ARG A 171 14.37 -4.67 -1.29
C ARG A 171 14.88 -5.94 -1.96
N LYS A 172 14.97 -7.05 -1.22
CA LYS A 172 15.42 -8.35 -1.74
C LYS A 172 14.27 -9.18 -2.29
N GLU A 173 13.04 -8.82 -1.97
CA GLU A 173 11.86 -9.50 -2.50
C GLU A 173 11.75 -9.30 -4.02
N PRO A 174 11.49 -10.36 -4.78
CA PRO A 174 11.32 -10.25 -6.22
C PRO A 174 10.02 -9.50 -6.53
N LEU A 175 10.11 -8.44 -7.33
CA LEU A 175 8.93 -7.78 -7.89
C LEU A 175 8.39 -8.57 -9.08
N ASP A 176 7.11 -8.92 -9.04
CA ASP A 176 6.37 -9.42 -10.21
C ASP A 176 6.11 -8.27 -11.19
N THR A 177 7.09 -7.97 -12.04
CA THR A 177 7.02 -6.85 -12.99
C THR A 177 5.87 -6.98 -13.99
N GLU A 178 5.45 -8.20 -14.32
CA GLU A 178 4.32 -8.43 -15.22
C GLU A 178 3.00 -8.04 -14.55
N LEU A 179 2.80 -8.49 -13.31
CA LEU A 179 1.61 -8.15 -12.52
C LEU A 179 1.45 -6.63 -12.34
N TYR A 180 2.53 -5.92 -12.03
CA TYR A 180 2.48 -4.47 -11.81
C TYR A 180 2.60 -3.63 -13.11
N GLU A 181 2.75 -4.28 -14.26
CA GLU A 181 2.99 -3.65 -15.57
C GLU A 181 4.20 -2.70 -15.55
N PHE A 182 5.30 -3.15 -14.93
CA PHE A 182 6.56 -2.42 -14.92
C PHE A 182 7.35 -2.76 -16.18
N ASP A 183 7.62 -1.74 -16.98
CA ASP A 183 8.66 -1.83 -18.01
C ASP A 183 10.06 -1.74 -17.39
N GLU A 184 11.09 -1.99 -18.19
CA GLU A 184 12.47 -1.93 -17.70
C GLU A 184 12.86 -0.55 -17.15
N ALA A 185 12.28 0.53 -17.68
CA ALA A 185 12.58 1.88 -17.25
C ALA A 185 12.02 2.14 -15.85
N ARG A 186 10.77 1.75 -15.60
CA ARG A 186 10.09 1.84 -14.30
C ARG A 186 10.73 0.91 -13.26
N ALA A 187 11.16 -0.28 -13.67
CA ALA A 187 11.93 -1.18 -12.81
C ALA A 187 13.28 -0.56 -12.38
N ARG A 188 14.00 0.09 -13.28
CA ARG A 188 15.22 0.85 -12.92
C ARG A 188 14.93 2.05 -12.01
N GLN A 189 13.81 2.74 -12.24
CA GLN A 189 13.38 3.83 -11.37
C GLN A 189 13.08 3.31 -9.95
N LEU A 190 12.46 2.14 -9.81
CA LEU A 190 12.20 1.55 -8.51
C LEU A 190 13.50 1.34 -7.71
N VAL A 191 14.52 0.75 -8.33
CA VAL A 191 15.83 0.57 -7.68
C VAL A 191 16.39 1.91 -7.22
N SER A 192 16.39 2.92 -8.08
CA SER A 192 16.90 4.25 -7.73
C SER A 192 16.12 4.93 -6.60
N LYS A 193 14.79 4.81 -6.59
CA LYS A 193 13.94 5.37 -5.51
C LYS A 193 14.13 4.60 -4.20
N GLN A 194 14.31 3.29 -4.26
CA GLN A 194 14.63 2.49 -3.09
C GLN A 194 15.99 2.86 -2.48
N GLU A 195 17.01 3.09 -3.31
CA GLU A 195 18.32 3.58 -2.84
C GLU A 195 18.21 4.96 -2.17
N ALA A 196 17.39 5.85 -2.73
CA ALA A 196 17.14 7.15 -2.12
C ALA A 196 16.43 7.04 -0.76
N MET A 197 15.40 6.21 -0.64
CA MET A 197 14.72 5.94 0.63
C MET A 197 15.68 5.32 1.66
N GLU A 198 16.53 4.39 1.24
CA GLU A 198 17.56 3.78 2.08
C GLU A 198 18.53 4.82 2.65
N ALA A 199 19.02 5.73 1.79
CA ALA A 199 19.92 6.79 2.22
C ALA A 199 19.28 7.70 3.29
N VAL A 200 18.00 8.04 3.13
CA VAL A 200 17.25 8.83 4.12
C VAL A 200 17.09 8.07 5.44
N LEU A 201 16.77 6.77 5.38
CA LEU A 201 16.64 5.94 6.57
C LEU A 201 17.96 5.81 7.35
N TYR A 202 19.09 5.67 6.66
CA TYR A 202 20.40 5.64 7.32
C TYR A 202 20.83 7.01 7.87
N GLN A 203 20.50 8.10 7.18
CA GLN A 203 20.74 9.44 7.72
C GLN A 203 19.95 9.69 9.01
N PHE A 204 18.71 9.18 9.06
CA PHE A 204 17.90 9.19 10.27
C PHE A 204 18.57 8.36 11.38
N ALA A 205 19.05 7.15 11.08
CA ALA A 205 19.73 6.29 12.05
C ALA A 205 21.05 6.88 12.58
N GLU A 206 21.81 7.59 11.74
CA GLU A 206 22.99 8.34 12.18
C GLU A 206 22.60 9.46 13.14
N THR A 207 21.52 10.19 12.83
CA THR A 207 20.99 11.25 13.71
C THR A 207 20.53 10.69 15.04
N PHE A 208 19.85 9.54 15.02
CA PHE A 208 19.43 8.79 16.21
C PHE A 208 20.63 8.45 17.10
N SER A 209 21.71 7.92 16.52
CA SER A 209 22.92 7.53 17.24
C SER A 209 23.63 8.70 17.94
N ASN A 210 23.44 9.93 17.44
CA ASN A 210 23.98 11.15 18.04
C ASN A 210 23.10 11.71 19.18
N ALA A 211 21.99 11.03 19.53
CA ALA A 211 21.07 11.34 20.64
C ALA A 211 20.55 12.79 20.71
N ASN A 212 20.52 13.50 19.57
CA ASN A 212 20.01 14.87 19.50
C ASN A 212 18.53 14.88 19.07
N ARG A 213 17.63 14.88 20.06
CA ARG A 213 16.17 14.78 19.81
C ARG A 213 15.61 15.84 18.88
N ARG A 214 16.05 17.09 19.00
CA ARG A 214 15.57 18.16 18.11
C ARG A 214 15.98 17.89 16.66
N GLN A 215 17.17 17.35 16.46
CA GLN A 215 17.62 16.94 15.12
C GLN A 215 16.88 15.68 14.65
N LEU A 216 16.51 14.78 15.56
CA LEU A 216 15.75 13.57 15.25
C LEU A 216 14.35 13.88 14.72
N ALA A 217 13.61 14.78 15.37
CA ALA A 217 12.30 15.25 14.90
C ALA A 217 12.37 15.98 13.54
N ILE A 218 13.49 16.65 13.25
CA ILE A 218 13.70 17.26 11.92
C ILE A 218 14.06 16.18 10.88
N ALA A 219 14.87 15.19 11.26
CA ALA A 219 15.27 14.11 10.38
C ALA A 219 14.09 13.20 10.00
N SER A 220 13.16 12.93 10.93
CA SER A 220 11.98 12.09 10.67
C SER A 220 11.08 12.66 9.58
N GLN A 221 10.98 13.98 9.45
CA GLN A 221 10.17 14.66 8.43
C GLN A 221 10.56 14.31 6.99
N SER A 222 11.75 13.75 6.76
CA SER A 222 12.21 13.30 5.44
C SER A 222 11.82 11.87 5.10
N LEU A 223 11.45 11.03 6.09
CA LEU A 223 11.17 9.61 5.90
C LEU A 223 9.95 9.38 5.00
N GLN A 224 8.80 9.98 5.36
CA GLN A 224 7.57 9.79 4.61
C GLN A 224 7.65 10.33 3.16
N PRO A 225 8.17 11.54 2.90
CA PRO A 225 8.36 12.02 1.52
C PRO A 225 9.23 11.09 0.68
N ALA A 226 10.34 10.58 1.23
CA ALA A 226 11.21 9.66 0.51
C ALA A 226 10.51 8.31 0.23
N PHE A 227 9.70 7.82 1.17
CA PHE A 227 8.89 6.61 0.98
C PHE A 227 7.81 6.81 -0.09
N PHE A 228 7.12 7.96 -0.10
CA PHE A 228 6.12 8.27 -1.12
C PHE A 228 6.72 8.29 -2.52
N GLU A 229 7.98 8.68 -2.70
CA GLU A 229 8.64 8.58 -4.01
C GLU A 229 8.79 7.14 -4.52
N VAL A 230 8.94 6.15 -3.62
CA VAL A 230 8.88 4.73 -3.97
C VAL A 230 7.45 4.34 -4.31
N LEU A 231 6.51 4.67 -3.42
CA LEU A 231 5.11 4.28 -3.55
C LEU A 231 4.45 4.88 -4.80
N ARG A 232 4.84 6.09 -5.23
CA ARG A 232 4.36 6.74 -6.46
C ARG A 232 4.53 5.87 -7.70
N LEU A 233 5.56 5.02 -7.73
CA LEU A 233 5.80 4.08 -8.83
C LEU A 233 4.74 2.99 -8.92
N PHE A 234 3.86 2.82 -7.93
CA PHE A 234 2.74 1.89 -7.98
C PHE A 234 1.41 2.57 -8.32
N GLY A 235 1.38 3.91 -8.37
CA GLY A 235 0.21 4.70 -8.75
C GLY A 235 0.13 5.03 -10.25
N ASN A 236 -1.06 5.43 -10.69
CA ASN A 236 -1.32 6.03 -12.00
C ASN A 236 -1.76 7.49 -11.82
N PHE A 237 -0.79 8.36 -11.56
CA PHE A 237 -0.99 9.79 -11.29
C PHE A 237 -1.57 10.53 -12.49
N GLU A 238 -1.18 10.16 -13.72
CA GLU A 238 -1.73 10.77 -14.93
C GLU A 238 -3.23 10.51 -15.06
N ALA A 239 -3.66 9.26 -14.85
CA ALA A 239 -5.08 8.91 -14.94
C ALA A 239 -5.92 9.61 -13.87
N SER A 240 -5.39 9.72 -12.65
CA SER A 240 -6.05 10.44 -11.55
C SER A 240 -6.31 11.93 -11.87
N GLN A 241 -5.50 12.51 -12.76
CA GLN A 241 -5.64 13.90 -13.18
C GLN A 241 -6.50 14.04 -14.43
N THR A 242 -6.47 13.10 -15.38
CA THR A 242 -6.99 13.31 -16.75
C THR A 242 -8.41 12.81 -16.98
N TYR A 243 -8.82 11.69 -16.39
CA TYR A 243 -10.06 11.00 -16.79
C TYR A 243 -11.37 11.70 -16.37
N PHE A 244 -11.30 12.65 -15.42
CA PHE A 244 -12.48 13.35 -14.89
C PHE A 244 -12.28 14.87 -14.77
N ALA A 245 -11.29 15.42 -15.49
CA ALA A 245 -10.88 16.83 -15.43
C ALA A 245 -11.83 17.84 -16.11
N GLN A 246 -13.01 17.41 -16.58
CA GLN A 246 -13.98 18.29 -17.22
C GLN A 246 -15.26 18.35 -16.39
N ILE A 247 -15.22 19.14 -15.33
CA ILE A 247 -16.43 19.73 -14.76
C ILE A 247 -16.26 21.24 -14.93
N TYR A 248 -17.06 21.79 -15.84
CA TYR A 248 -17.12 23.22 -16.19
C TYR A 248 -17.58 24.08 -15.01
#